data_AF-A0A6A2FIK4-F1
#
_entry.id   AF-A0A6A2FIK4-F1
#
_cell.length_a   1.000
_cell.length_b   1.000
_cell.length_c   1.000
_cell.angle_alpha   90.00
_cell.angle_beta   90.00
_cell.angle_gamma   90.00
#
_symmetry.space_group_name_H-M   'P 1'
#
loop_
_entity.id
_entity.type
_entity.pdbx_description
1 polymer ?
#
loop_
_entity_poly.entity_id
_entity_poly.type
_entity_poly.pdbx_seq_one_letter_code
_entity_poly.pdbx_strand_id
1 'polypeptide(L)'
;MRKIHSKKLFKFLLDKGVLDGSEEAIQEAKREYVRLYKKEWKLRNTRQKEIRISLTVKEFTELQILAEGVGLKPTTFVHDLAISAIENKPFIADRDTLLKVLQLIGMAYMNIYQNSPNSDAENYLLQSESLLVHYLNRHVKDAYQIVATP
;
A
#
# COMPACT_ATOMS: atom_id res chain seq x y z
N MET A 1 -32.79 -27.10 -10.73
CA MET A 1 -31.60 -26.29 -10.39
C MET A 1 -31.85 -24.84 -10.81
N ARG A 2 -31.96 -23.89 -9.88
CA ARG A 2 -32.22 -22.48 -10.22
C ARG A 2 -30.96 -21.84 -10.77
N LYS A 3 -31.06 -21.20 -11.94
CA LYS A 3 -29.92 -20.53 -12.59
C LYS A 3 -29.61 -19.20 -11.89
N ILE A 4 -28.65 -19.21 -10.98
CA ILE A 4 -28.04 -17.98 -10.46
C ILE A 4 -26.92 -17.59 -11.42
N HIS A 5 -27.10 -16.50 -12.17
CA HIS A 5 -26.14 -16.07 -13.20
C HIS A 5 -24.88 -15.38 -12.64
N SER A 6 -24.97 -14.77 -11.45
CA SER A 6 -23.84 -14.08 -10.83
C SER A 6 -22.98 -15.06 -10.03
N LYS A 7 -21.74 -15.31 -10.47
CA LYS A 7 -20.76 -16.14 -9.77
C LYS A 7 -20.51 -15.66 -8.32
N LYS A 8 -20.52 -14.35 -8.09
CA LYS A 8 -20.32 -13.76 -6.75
C LYS A 8 -21.50 -14.00 -5.82
N LEU A 9 -22.73 -13.85 -6.34
CA LEU A 9 -23.94 -14.14 -5.57
C LEU A 9 -24.06 -15.64 -5.27
N PHE A 10 -23.74 -16.50 -6.24
CA PHE A 10 -23.75 -17.94 -6.04
C PHE A 10 -22.78 -18.36 -4.94
N LYS A 11 -21.53 -17.87 -4.98
CA LYS A 11 -20.54 -18.10 -3.92
C LYS A 11 -21.04 -17.62 -2.55
N PHE A 12 -21.62 -16.43 -2.48
CA PHE A 12 -22.17 -15.90 -1.23
C PHE A 12 -23.30 -16.79 -0.66
N LEU A 13 -24.20 -17.28 -1.51
CA LEU A 13 -25.29 -18.15 -1.09
C LEU A 13 -24.80 -19.55 -0.69
N LEU A 14 -23.73 -20.03 -1.34
CA LEU A 14 -23.03 -21.27 -0.98
C LEU A 14 -22.35 -21.13 0.39
N ASP A 15 -21.61 -20.04 0.63
CA ASP A 15 -20.92 -19.77 1.88
C ASP A 15 -21.91 -19.59 3.06
N LYS A 16 -23.13 -19.09 2.77
CA LYS A 16 -24.24 -18.98 3.72
C LYS A 16 -25.00 -20.30 3.94
N GLY A 17 -24.73 -21.34 3.16
CA GLY A 17 -25.38 -22.65 3.29
C GLY A 17 -26.88 -22.67 2.94
N VAL A 18 -27.38 -21.68 2.21
CA VAL A 18 -28.83 -21.51 1.95
C VAL A 18 -29.29 -22.07 0.60
N LEU A 19 -28.38 -22.64 -0.21
CA LEU A 19 -28.69 -23.08 -1.57
C LEU A 19 -29.73 -24.22 -1.64
N ASP A 20 -29.75 -25.09 -0.62
CA ASP A 20 -30.72 -26.19 -0.49
C ASP A 20 -31.87 -25.85 0.49
N GLY A 21 -31.95 -24.59 0.94
CA GLY A 21 -32.94 -24.12 1.91
C GLY A 21 -34.28 -23.70 1.29
N SER A 22 -35.16 -23.13 2.13
CA SER A 22 -36.45 -22.59 1.68
C SER A 22 -36.30 -21.39 0.75
N GLU A 23 -37.33 -21.15 -0.07
CA GLU A 23 -37.41 -19.96 -0.94
C GLU A 23 -37.16 -18.67 -0.16
N GLU A 24 -37.72 -18.60 1.04
CA GLU A 24 -37.66 -17.46 1.95
C GLU A 24 -36.22 -17.21 2.43
N ALA A 25 -35.51 -18.27 2.84
CA ALA A 25 -34.12 -18.19 3.26
C ALA A 25 -33.20 -17.69 2.12
N ILE A 26 -33.45 -18.16 0.90
CA ILE A 26 -32.70 -17.71 -0.29
C ILE A 26 -32.99 -16.23 -0.60
N GLN A 27 -34.25 -15.80 -0.50
CA GLN A 27 -34.63 -14.41 -0.74
C GLN A 27 -34.06 -13.46 0.31
N GLU A 28 -34.06 -13.87 1.59
CA GLU A 28 -33.45 -13.11 2.67
C GLU A 28 -31.94 -12.95 2.47
N ALA A 29 -31.23 -14.04 2.16
CA ALA A 29 -29.80 -14.01 1.88
C ALA A 29 -29.46 -13.16 0.64
N LYS A 30 -30.31 -13.16 -0.40
CA LYS A 30 -30.16 -12.25 -1.56
C LYS A 30 -30.32 -10.78 -1.15
N ARG A 31 -31.30 -10.45 -0.30
CA ARG A 31 -31.47 -9.07 0.21
C ARG A 31 -30.26 -8.65 1.03
N GLU A 32 -29.73 -9.54 1.86
CA GLU A 32 -28.51 -9.33 2.63
C GLU A 32 -27.30 -9.07 1.72
N TYR A 33 -27.12 -9.90 0.69
CA TYR A 33 -26.07 -9.73 -0.31
C TYR A 33 -26.16 -8.36 -0.99
N VAL A 34 -27.35 -7.94 -1.43
CA VAL A 34 -27.56 -6.62 -2.05
C VAL A 34 -27.23 -5.50 -1.07
N ARG A 35 -27.59 -5.64 0.21
CA ARG A 35 -27.28 -4.67 1.25
C ARG A 35 -25.77 -4.55 1.46
N LEU A 36 -25.06 -5.67 1.59
CA LEU A 36 -23.60 -5.69 1.75
C LEU A 36 -22.90 -5.12 0.52
N TYR A 37 -23.32 -5.54 -0.67
CA TYR A 37 -22.81 -5.01 -1.93
C TYR A 37 -23.00 -3.50 -2.02
N LYS A 38 -24.19 -2.98 -1.72
CA LYS A 38 -24.47 -1.53 -1.69
C LYS A 38 -23.62 -0.80 -0.65
N LYS A 39 -23.39 -1.40 0.52
CA LYS A 39 -22.53 -0.84 1.57
C LYS A 39 -21.09 -0.74 1.10
N GLU A 40 -20.53 -1.81 0.55
CA GLU A 40 -19.17 -1.82 -0.01
C GLU A 40 -19.02 -0.88 -1.21
N TRP A 41 -20.03 -0.83 -2.08
CA TRP A 41 -20.07 0.09 -3.20
C TRP A 41 -20.08 1.53 -2.72
N LYS A 42 -20.88 1.86 -1.69
CA LYS A 42 -20.91 3.20 -1.09
C LYS A 42 -19.58 3.56 -0.42
N LEU A 43 -18.93 2.61 0.25
CA LEU A 43 -17.60 2.82 0.84
C LEU A 43 -16.54 3.06 -0.23
N ARG A 44 -16.55 2.29 -1.32
CA ARG A 44 -15.66 2.48 -2.48
C ARG A 44 -15.93 3.77 -3.24
N ASN A 45 -17.20 4.16 -3.35
CA ASN A 45 -17.63 5.38 -4.03
C ASN A 45 -17.82 6.58 -3.10
N THR A 46 -17.33 6.51 -1.86
CA THR A 46 -17.24 7.70 -1.02
C THR A 46 -16.34 8.67 -1.75
N ARG A 47 -16.88 9.82 -2.16
CA ARG A 47 -16.26 10.74 -3.13
C ARG A 47 -14.85 11.12 -2.68
N GLN A 48 -13.84 10.54 -3.32
CA GLN A 48 -12.48 11.06 -3.25
C GLN A 48 -12.52 12.52 -3.71
N LYS A 49 -11.91 13.41 -2.94
CA LYS A 49 -11.79 14.82 -3.31
C LYS A 49 -10.52 14.94 -4.16
N GLU A 50 -10.69 15.41 -5.39
CA GLU A 50 -9.58 15.67 -6.29
C GLU A 50 -9.06 17.09 -6.05
N ILE A 51 -7.74 17.24 -5.92
CA ILE A 51 -7.06 18.53 -5.85
C ILE A 51 -6.39 18.75 -7.20
N ARG A 52 -6.67 19.88 -7.85
CA ARG A 52 -6.02 20.29 -9.09
C ARG A 52 -5.08 21.45 -8.80
N ILE A 53 -3.82 21.27 -9.15
CA ILE A 53 -2.78 22.30 -9.05
C ILE A 53 -2.45 22.81 -10.45
N SER A 54 -2.29 24.12 -10.58
CA SER A 54 -1.80 24.76 -11.79
C SER A 54 -0.34 25.11 -11.56
N LEU A 55 0.55 24.56 -12.38
CA LEU A 55 1.99 24.80 -12.32
C LEU A 55 2.45 25.46 -13.61
N THR A 56 3.43 26.34 -13.51
CA THR A 56 4.19 26.81 -14.67
C THR A 56 5.02 25.66 -15.26
N VAL A 57 5.46 25.82 -16.51
CA VAL A 57 6.33 24.82 -17.18
C VAL A 57 7.61 24.58 -16.39
N LYS A 58 8.19 25.64 -15.82
CA LYS A 58 9.40 25.56 -14.98
C LYS A 58 9.15 24.74 -13.71
N GLU A 59 8.11 25.07 -12.94
CA GLU A 59 7.76 24.37 -11.71
C GLU A 59 7.44 22.89 -11.98
N PHE A 60 6.73 22.59 -13.07
CA PHE A 60 6.45 21.21 -13.44
C PHE A 60 7.72 20.44 -13.81
N THR A 61 8.68 21.09 -14.46
CA THR A 61 9.96 20.47 -14.83
C THR A 61 10.80 20.17 -13.58
N GLU A 62 10.88 21.11 -12.64
CA GLU A 62 11.55 20.91 -11.35
C GLU A 62 10.89 19.77 -10.55
N LEU A 63 9.56 19.73 -10.54
CA LEU A 63 8.80 18.66 -9.92
C LEU A 63 9.12 17.28 -10.54
N GLN A 64 9.23 17.21 -11.87
CA GLN A 64 9.60 15.97 -12.55
C GLN A 64 10.98 15.49 -12.13
N ILE A 65 11.98 16.38 -12.10
CA ILE A 65 13.34 16.05 -11.68
C ILE A 65 13.35 15.50 -10.24
N LEU A 66 12.66 16.19 -9.32
CA LEU A 66 12.58 15.77 -7.91
C LEU A 66 11.87 14.41 -7.76
N ALA A 67 10.75 14.22 -8.46
CA ALA A 67 10.00 12.97 -8.42
C ALA A 67 10.82 11.80 -8.99
N GLU A 68 11.55 12.02 -10.10
CA GLU A 68 12.44 11.03 -10.69
C GLU A 68 13.62 10.68 -9.77
N GLY A 69 14.20 11.67 -9.08
CA GLY A 69 15.27 11.45 -8.09
C GLY A 69 14.84 10.49 -6.96
N VAL A 70 13.57 10.52 -6.58
CA VAL A 70 12.99 9.56 -5.60
C VAL A 70 12.29 8.37 -6.25
N GLY A 71 12.33 8.23 -7.58
CA GLY A 71 11.75 7.10 -8.30
C GLY A 71 10.23 7.06 -8.33
N LEU A 72 9.56 8.20 -8.17
CA LEU A 72 8.10 8.35 -8.17
C LEU A 72 7.62 9.13 -9.40
N LYS A 73 6.32 9.00 -9.69
CA LYS A 73 5.65 9.90 -10.66
C LYS A 73 5.36 11.24 -9.98
N PRO A 74 5.36 12.38 -10.72
CA PRO A 74 5.07 13.69 -10.15
C PRO A 74 3.79 13.75 -9.32
N THR A 75 2.72 13.11 -9.78
CA THR A 75 1.43 13.07 -9.09
C THR A 75 1.49 12.31 -7.77
N THR A 76 2.17 11.16 -7.75
CA THR A 76 2.38 10.35 -6.54
C THR A 76 3.27 11.09 -5.56
N PHE A 77 4.33 11.73 -6.05
CA PHE A 77 5.25 12.52 -5.22
C PHE A 77 4.54 13.69 -4.53
N VAL A 78 3.76 14.49 -5.26
CA VAL A 78 2.97 15.59 -4.67
C VAL A 78 1.98 15.08 -3.65
N HIS A 79 1.27 13.99 -3.98
CA HIS A 79 0.31 13.38 -3.06
C HIS A 79 0.98 12.98 -1.75
N ASP A 80 2.06 12.21 -1.82
CA ASP A 80 2.72 11.66 -0.63
C ASP A 80 3.40 12.76 0.20
N LEU A 81 3.92 13.79 -0.45
CA LEU A 81 4.45 14.98 0.22
C LEU A 81 3.35 15.76 0.95
N ALA A 82 2.18 15.94 0.31
CA ALA A 82 1.04 16.59 0.94
C ALA A 82 0.50 15.79 2.15
N ILE A 83 0.41 14.46 2.04
CA ILE A 83 0.02 13.60 3.16
C ILE A 83 1.05 13.68 4.30
N SER A 84 2.35 13.63 3.98
CA SER A 84 3.42 13.73 4.98
C SER A 84 3.36 15.05 5.76
N ALA A 85 3.10 16.16 5.05
CA ALA A 85 2.90 17.48 5.65
C ALA A 85 1.67 17.54 6.55
N ILE A 86 0.54 16.94 6.14
CA ILE A 86 -0.67 16.85 6.98
C ILE A 86 -0.42 16.04 8.26
N GLU A 87 0.36 14.96 8.15
CA GLU A 87 0.66 14.07 9.27
C GLU A 87 1.81 14.59 10.18
N ASN A 88 2.45 15.71 9.86
CA ASN A 88 3.67 16.21 10.50
C ASN A 88 4.78 15.16 10.57
N LYS A 89 4.91 14.35 9.51
CA LYS A 89 5.96 13.34 9.39
C LYS A 89 6.94 13.71 8.28
N PRO A 90 8.21 13.34 8.40
CA PRO A 90 9.14 13.50 7.29
C PRO A 90 8.65 12.65 6.12
N PHE A 91 8.72 13.22 4.91
CA PHE A 91 8.52 12.46 3.69
C PHE A 91 9.64 11.41 3.56
N ILE A 92 9.25 10.15 3.40
CA ILE A 92 10.18 9.03 3.26
C ILE A 92 9.92 8.41 1.89
N ALA A 93 10.88 8.58 0.98
CA ALA A 93 10.86 7.90 -0.31
C ALA A 93 10.92 6.38 -0.11
N ASP A 94 10.23 5.61 -0.95
CA ASP A 94 10.28 4.14 -0.98
C ASP A 94 10.22 3.47 0.42
N ARG A 95 9.22 3.88 1.21
CA ARG A 95 9.00 3.40 2.59
C ARG A 95 8.91 1.87 2.67
N ASP A 96 8.34 1.23 1.65
CA ASP A 96 8.19 -0.23 1.61
C ASP A 96 9.55 -0.94 1.60
N THR A 97 10.54 -0.40 0.88
CA THR A 97 11.92 -0.91 0.89
C THR A 97 12.53 -0.81 2.30
N LEU A 98 12.34 0.32 3.00
CA LEU A 98 12.83 0.47 4.37
C LEU A 98 12.13 -0.46 5.37
N LEU A 99 10.81 -0.66 5.23
CA LEU A 99 10.08 -1.62 6.04
C LEU A 99 10.57 -3.06 5.81
N LYS A 100 10.92 -3.40 4.57
CA LYS A 100 11.52 -4.69 4.24
C LYS A 100 12.90 -4.86 4.85
N VAL A 101 13.74 -3.82 4.83
CA VAL A 101 15.04 -3.81 5.52
C VAL A 101 14.85 -4.03 7.02
N LEU A 102 13.92 -3.31 7.65
CA LEU A 102 13.61 -3.48 9.07
C LEU A 102 13.13 -4.91 9.39
N GLN A 103 12.29 -5.49 8.52
CA GLN A 103 11.83 -6.87 8.68
C GLN A 103 13.00 -7.87 8.61
N LEU A 104 13.92 -7.71 7.66
CA LEU A 104 15.10 -8.56 7.52
C LEU A 104 16.00 -8.48 8.77
N ILE A 105 16.22 -7.27 9.30
CA ILE A 105 16.97 -7.08 10.55
C ILE A 105 16.25 -7.77 11.72
N GLY A 106 14.93 -7.65 11.80
CA GLY A 106 14.13 -8.34 12.82
C GLY A 106 14.24 -9.86 12.73
N MET A 107 14.22 -10.42 11.52
CA MET A 107 14.41 -11.87 11.30
C MET A 107 15.83 -12.31 11.67
N ALA A 108 16.85 -11.51 11.35
CA ALA A 108 18.22 -11.78 11.78
C ALA A 108 18.35 -11.80 13.31
N TYR A 109 17.80 -10.77 13.99
CA TYR A 109 17.80 -10.67 15.44
C TYR A 109 17.14 -11.89 16.10
N MET A 110 15.97 -12.30 15.61
CA MET A 110 15.25 -13.46 16.15
C MET A 110 16.05 -14.75 15.97
N ASN A 111 16.73 -14.93 14.83
CA ASN A 111 17.57 -16.11 14.59
C ASN A 111 18.79 -16.16 15.51
N ILE A 112 19.43 -15.02 15.77
CA ILE A 112 20.56 -14.92 16.71
C ILE A 112 20.09 -15.21 18.14
N TYR A 113 18.98 -14.61 18.56
CA TYR A 113 18.51 -14.71 19.94
C TYR A 113 17.93 -16.10 20.28
N GLN A 114 17.30 -16.78 19.32
CA GLN A 114 16.66 -18.08 19.53
C GLN A 114 17.61 -19.28 19.34
N ASN A 115 18.90 -19.07 19.07
CA ASN A 115 19.88 -20.13 18.81
C ASN A 115 19.36 -21.16 17.80
N SER A 116 18.71 -20.69 16.72
CA SER A 116 18.19 -21.57 15.68
C SER A 116 19.35 -22.30 15.00
N PRO A 117 19.28 -23.65 14.85
CA PRO A 117 20.35 -24.46 14.28
C PRO A 117 20.63 -24.20 12.79
N ASN A 118 19.72 -23.50 12.09
CA ASN A 118 19.92 -22.96 10.75
C ASN A 118 20.15 -21.44 10.87
N SER A 119 21.40 -21.01 11.06
CA SER A 119 21.70 -19.58 11.24
C SER A 119 21.69 -18.83 9.89
N ASP A 120 20.51 -18.67 9.29
CA ASP A 120 20.30 -17.79 8.13
C ASP A 120 20.39 -16.29 8.49
N ALA A 121 20.75 -15.97 9.74
CA ALA A 121 20.91 -14.61 10.23
C ALA A 121 21.90 -13.80 9.36
N GLU A 122 23.02 -14.40 8.96
CA GLU A 122 24.00 -13.75 8.09
C GLU A 122 23.39 -13.42 6.71
N ASN A 123 22.63 -14.35 6.13
CA ASN A 123 21.92 -14.13 4.87
C ASN A 123 20.90 -12.99 4.96
N TYR A 124 20.15 -12.91 6.07
CA TYR A 124 19.21 -11.81 6.29
C TYR A 124 19.91 -10.46 6.47
N LEU A 125 21.04 -10.43 7.17
CA LEU A 125 21.84 -9.22 7.34
C LEU A 125 22.42 -8.74 6.00
N LEU A 126 23.04 -9.64 5.22
CA LEU A 126 23.58 -9.32 3.89
C LEU A 126 22.50 -8.79 2.95
N GLN A 127 21.31 -9.39 2.95
CA GLN A 127 20.18 -8.89 2.16
C GLN A 127 19.71 -7.51 2.64
N SER A 128 19.66 -7.29 3.95
CA SER A 128 19.25 -6.00 4.52
C SER A 128 20.25 -4.90 4.20
N GLU A 129 21.55 -5.20 4.25
CA GLU A 129 22.64 -4.29 3.92
C GLU A 129 22.61 -3.95 2.42
N SER A 130 22.49 -4.94 1.54
CA SER A 130 22.40 -4.72 0.11
C SER A 130 21.19 -3.84 -0.26
N LEU A 131 20.03 -4.07 0.36
CA LEU A 131 18.84 -3.24 0.14
C LEU A 131 19.01 -1.83 0.69
N LEU A 132 19.62 -1.68 1.86
CA LEU A 132 19.87 -0.38 2.45
C LEU A 132 20.87 0.43 1.63
N VAL A 133 21.96 -0.18 1.17
CA VAL A 133 22.93 0.47 0.27
C VAL A 133 22.27 0.88 -1.05
N HIS A 134 21.44 0.02 -1.63
CA HIS A 134 20.69 0.37 -2.84
C HIS A 134 19.76 1.56 -2.60
N TYR A 135 19.01 1.55 -1.49
CA TYR A 135 18.15 2.65 -1.07
C TYR A 135 18.94 3.95 -0.90
N LEU A 136 20.07 3.91 -0.18
CA LEU A 136 20.90 5.09 0.03
C LEU A 136 21.48 5.62 -1.29
N ASN A 137 21.99 4.76 -2.16
CA ASN A 137 22.52 5.18 -3.46
C ASN A 137 21.47 5.81 -4.37
N ARG A 138 20.22 5.37 -4.25
CA ARG A 138 19.09 5.90 -5.01
C ARG A 138 18.59 7.24 -4.46
N HIS A 139 18.58 7.42 -3.14
CA HIS A 139 17.89 8.55 -2.50
C HIS A 139 18.81 9.59 -1.82
N VAL A 140 20.08 9.27 -1.56
CA VAL A 140 21.00 10.15 -0.81
C VAL A 140 21.76 11.12 -1.71
N LYS A 141 21.75 10.94 -3.04
CA LYS A 141 22.31 11.95 -3.96
C LYS A 141 21.55 13.30 -3.89
N ASP A 142 20.28 13.29 -3.50
CA ASP A 142 19.42 14.49 -3.54
C ASP A 142 18.88 14.93 -2.15
N ALA A 143 19.07 14.11 -1.09
CA ALA A 143 18.51 14.39 0.24
C ALA A 143 19.14 15.58 0.99
N TYR A 144 20.32 16.06 0.56
CA TYR A 144 21.01 17.18 1.22
C TYR A 144 20.51 18.58 0.85
N GLN A 145 19.54 18.72 -0.06
CA GLN A 145 19.05 20.06 -0.46
C GLN A 145 17.72 20.48 0.18
N ILE A 146 16.93 19.56 0.76
CA ILE A 146 15.56 19.90 1.22
C ILE A 146 15.51 20.27 2.71
N VAL A 147 16.53 19.90 3.51
CA VAL A 147 16.57 20.16 4.96
C VAL A 147 17.43 21.39 5.30
N ALA A 148 18.11 21.99 4.31
CA ALA A 148 19.00 23.14 4.49
C ALA A 148 18.35 24.45 4.03
N THR A 149 17.16 24.77 4.54
CA THR A 149 16.68 26.16 4.57
C THR A 149 15.98 26.41 5.91
N PRO A 150 16.47 27.37 6.72
CA PRO A 150 15.81 27.79 7.95
C PRO A 150 14.48 28.51 7.71
#